data_AF-A0A1G5VS61-F1
#
_entry.id   AF-A0A1G5VS61-F1
#
_cell.length_a   1.000
_cell.length_b   1.000
_cell.length_c   1.000
_cell.angle_alpha   90.00
_cell.angle_beta   90.00
_cell.angle_gamma   90.00
#
_symmetry.space_group_name_H-M   'P 1'
#
loop_
_entity.id
_entity.type
_entity.pdbx_description
1 polymer ?
#
loop_
_entity_poly.entity_id
_entity_poly.type
_entity_poly.pdbx_seq_one_letter_code
_entity_poly.pdbx_strand_id
1 'polypeptide(L)'
;MKRLLTMILATILVVSACVFVVPQSGMKVKAVGEKTITGLGTGAIGNPASGAGGWSYVYYGKYYGSDMKFRVLDTAAIEFNANTTMLLDCDSTIINKPHYLSSPYSNSWAGSEINAWLNGSGFYNNATNVFTPQEKAAIVASSKSDFSNDGPGRNSLDSQNLTGEHVFLLDAKEATRESYGYASNAGDDATRVKSGTYSWWWLRSPDYSNGSLAGGVDDDGYVNYHDVLYSSGVSPALNVNLSSVIFSSEISDGYKLTVKDANMTIAQTGGSDVTRAGNVVTVPYTISGSNAGEATQVSVLITDTPYSAGTATSSGFSYQKLNVTTWGTEGTGTFTIPAAYANQTCGSDYYAYILAEDVNTGTATDYASVPVGITIPADSGSGVSTPASTTTPGPVIITADEAGNEEPSVSTKKDWLEILNETIDEAINEAIKEGTPQTIYLKGVTGLPITLMRKLKDNPQITLDMSYSYEGVDYHAVVPGKSVIVDDTIPWYGPLYLNKYYSR
;
A
#
# COMPACT_ATOMS: atom_id res chain seq x y z
N MET A 1 -44.91 -25.60 -40.01
CA MET A 1 -44.29 -26.53 -39.04
C MET A 1 -42.75 -26.54 -39.06
N LYS A 2 -42.11 -25.58 -39.76
CA LYS A 2 -40.83 -25.03 -39.36
C LYS A 2 -41.16 -23.71 -38.65
N ARG A 3 -40.49 -23.39 -37.53
CA ARG A 3 -40.70 -22.24 -36.61
C ARG A 3 -41.57 -22.48 -35.35
N LEU A 4 -41.44 -23.65 -34.71
CA LEU A 4 -41.76 -23.79 -33.29
C LEU A 4 -40.72 -24.67 -32.57
N LEU A 5 -39.46 -24.55 -32.98
CA LEU A 5 -38.30 -25.19 -32.34
C LEU A 5 -37.21 -24.13 -32.02
N THR A 6 -37.63 -22.89 -31.79
CA THR A 6 -36.75 -21.74 -31.49
C THR A 6 -37.25 -20.96 -30.27
N MET A 7 -38.20 -21.53 -29.52
CA MET A 7 -38.79 -20.96 -28.30
C MET A 7 -38.62 -21.87 -27.06
N ILE A 8 -37.60 -22.73 -27.06
CA ILE A 8 -37.18 -23.52 -25.88
C ILE A 8 -35.69 -23.27 -25.54
N LEU A 9 -35.04 -22.30 -26.20
CA LEU A 9 -33.63 -21.94 -25.94
C LEU A 9 -33.45 -20.53 -25.35
N ALA A 10 -34.50 -19.91 -24.83
CA ALA A 10 -34.44 -18.53 -24.29
C ALA A 10 -35.08 -18.35 -22.90
N THR A 11 -35.42 -19.44 -22.20
CA THR A 11 -36.08 -19.40 -20.89
C THR A 11 -35.48 -20.39 -19.88
N ILE A 12 -34.16 -20.62 -19.96
CA ILE A 12 -33.35 -21.21 -18.87
C ILE A 12 -32.03 -20.45 -18.80
N LEU A 13 -32.05 -19.20 -18.33
CA LEU A 13 -30.85 -18.53 -17.78
C LEU A 13 -31.18 -17.30 -16.93
N VAL A 14 -32.24 -17.33 -16.12
CA VAL A 14 -32.46 -16.30 -15.09
C VAL A 14 -33.14 -16.96 -13.89
N VAL A 15 -32.35 -17.62 -13.04
CA VAL A 15 -32.52 -17.69 -11.56
C VAL A 15 -31.27 -18.41 -11.02
N SER A 16 -30.60 -17.74 -10.08
CA SER A 16 -29.71 -18.32 -9.07
C SER A 16 -28.36 -18.87 -9.52
N ALA A 17 -27.41 -17.95 -9.71
CA ALA A 17 -26.01 -18.17 -9.36
C ALA A 17 -25.42 -16.85 -8.85
N CYS A 18 -25.90 -16.38 -7.69
CA CYS A 18 -25.04 -15.60 -6.79
C CYS A 18 -23.96 -16.57 -6.30
N VAL A 19 -22.99 -16.88 -7.15
CA VAL A 19 -21.70 -17.37 -6.68
C VAL A 19 -21.03 -16.12 -6.15
N PHE A 20 -21.22 -15.87 -4.85
CA PHE A 20 -20.21 -15.18 -4.09
C PHE A 20 -18.93 -15.98 -4.31
N VAL A 21 -18.10 -15.51 -5.26
CA VAL A 21 -16.68 -15.81 -5.21
C VAL A 21 -16.23 -15.16 -3.93
N VAL A 22 -16.21 -15.95 -2.85
CA VAL A 22 -15.47 -15.58 -1.65
C VAL A 22 -14.06 -15.31 -2.17
N PRO A 23 -13.53 -14.09 -2.03
CA PRO A 23 -12.15 -13.84 -2.38
C PRO A 23 -11.34 -14.81 -1.53
N GLN A 24 -10.64 -15.72 -2.20
CA GLN A 24 -9.65 -16.56 -1.56
C GLN A 24 -8.60 -15.58 -1.01
N SER A 25 -8.71 -15.26 0.27
CA SER A 25 -7.81 -14.36 0.99
C SER A 25 -6.45 -15.03 1.12
N GLY A 26 -5.67 -14.97 0.04
CA GLY A 26 -4.30 -15.45 -0.04
C GLY A 26 -3.36 -14.46 0.65
N MET A 27 -2.94 -14.85 1.85
CA MET A 27 -1.72 -14.46 2.59
C MET A 27 -1.36 -12.96 2.70
N LYS A 28 -1.51 -12.43 3.92
CA LYS A 28 -0.81 -11.25 4.41
C LYS A 28 0.61 -11.64 4.85
N VAL A 29 1.63 -11.20 4.13
CA VAL A 29 2.97 -10.95 4.70
C VAL A 29 3.45 -9.64 4.11
N LYS A 30 3.30 -8.52 4.82
CA LYS A 30 3.79 -7.22 4.33
C LYS A 30 4.33 -6.33 5.43
N ALA A 31 5.22 -6.84 6.27
CA ALA A 31 6.02 -6.00 7.14
C ALA A 31 7.46 -6.47 7.10
N VAL A 32 8.36 -5.56 6.69
CA VAL A 32 9.77 -5.67 7.08
C VAL A 32 10.16 -4.33 7.70
N GLY A 33 10.24 -4.29 9.03
CA GLY A 33 10.46 -3.06 9.79
C GLY A 33 9.26 -2.12 9.78
N GLU A 34 9.52 -0.80 9.81
CA GLU A 34 8.52 0.28 9.91
C GLU A 34 7.70 0.50 8.62
N LYS A 35 7.99 -0.21 7.51
CA LYS A 35 7.30 -0.05 6.22
C LYS A 35 6.36 -1.23 5.94
N THR A 36 5.08 -0.93 5.81
CA THR A 36 4.04 -1.89 5.39
C THR A 36 3.57 -1.56 3.97
N ILE A 37 4.06 -2.32 2.99
CA ILE A 37 3.51 -2.27 1.63
C ILE A 37 2.09 -2.82 1.69
N THR A 38 1.11 -2.18 1.08
CA THR A 38 -0.26 -2.71 1.01
C THR A 38 -0.68 -3.01 -0.42
N GLY A 39 -0.11 -2.30 -1.41
CA GLY A 39 -0.37 -2.54 -2.83
C GLY A 39 0.88 -2.45 -3.70
N LEU A 40 0.91 -3.26 -4.77
CA LEU A 40 1.70 -2.95 -5.95
C LEU A 40 1.03 -1.81 -6.70
N GLY A 41 1.83 -0.83 -7.13
CA GLY A 41 1.34 0.43 -7.67
C GLY A 41 0.33 1.04 -6.69
N THR A 42 -0.88 1.26 -7.18
CA THR A 42 -1.99 1.88 -6.44
C THR A 42 -3.04 0.87 -5.97
N GLY A 43 -2.77 -0.43 -6.05
CA GLY A 43 -3.79 -1.48 -5.90
C GLY A 43 -4.45 -1.62 -4.52
N ALA A 44 -3.91 -0.98 -3.49
CA ALA A 44 -4.53 -0.92 -2.16
C ALA A 44 -5.32 0.38 -1.92
N ILE A 45 -5.23 1.35 -2.82
CA ILE A 45 -5.88 2.66 -2.71
C ILE A 45 -7.24 2.56 -3.39
N GLY A 46 -8.30 2.93 -2.69
CA GLY A 46 -9.67 2.89 -3.19
C GLY A 46 -10.16 4.22 -3.75
N ASN A 47 -11.02 4.15 -4.77
CA ASN A 47 -11.84 5.28 -5.22
C ASN A 47 -12.84 5.72 -4.14
N PRO A 48 -13.27 6.99 -4.17
CA PRO A 48 -14.28 7.48 -3.24
C PRO A 48 -15.65 6.85 -3.47
N ALA A 49 -16.52 6.98 -2.47
CA ALA A 49 -17.93 6.65 -2.59
C ALA A 49 -18.63 7.68 -3.49
N SER A 50 -19.35 7.20 -4.49
CA SER A 50 -20.01 8.04 -5.50
C SER A 50 -20.91 9.10 -4.83
N GLY A 51 -20.57 10.37 -5.00
CA GLY A 51 -21.33 11.51 -4.48
C GLY A 51 -21.36 11.68 -2.96
N ALA A 52 -20.56 10.92 -2.20
CA ALA A 52 -20.64 10.86 -0.74
C ALA A 52 -19.28 10.96 -0.03
N GLY A 53 -18.24 11.40 -0.73
CA GLY A 53 -16.87 11.46 -0.21
C GLY A 53 -16.26 10.08 0.03
N GLY A 54 -15.69 9.84 1.21
CA GLY A 54 -15.03 8.57 1.52
C GLY A 54 -13.71 8.35 0.77
N TRP A 55 -12.99 9.44 0.49
CA TRP A 55 -11.70 9.39 -0.22
C TRP A 55 -10.65 8.58 0.55
N SER A 56 -9.86 7.82 -0.19
CA SER A 56 -8.50 7.49 0.24
C SER A 56 -7.66 8.76 0.22
N TYR A 57 -6.64 8.82 1.08
CA TYR A 57 -5.72 9.95 1.14
C TYR A 57 -4.30 9.53 0.80
N VAL A 58 -3.60 10.36 0.04
CA VAL A 58 -2.18 10.22 -0.26
C VAL A 58 -1.44 11.45 0.22
N TYR A 59 -0.33 11.24 0.93
CA TYR A 59 0.62 12.31 1.24
C TYR A 59 1.65 12.41 0.11
N TYR A 60 1.84 13.62 -0.43
CA TYR A 60 2.68 13.82 -1.61
C TYR A 60 3.24 15.25 -1.68
N GLY A 61 4.56 15.40 -1.62
CA GLY A 61 5.19 16.72 -1.51
C GLY A 61 4.93 17.43 -0.18
N LYS A 62 5.51 18.62 -0.04
CA LYS A 62 5.40 19.48 1.13
C LYS A 62 5.08 20.91 0.70
N TYR A 63 4.49 21.73 1.55
CA TYR A 63 4.35 23.16 1.29
C TYR A 63 4.68 23.93 2.56
N TYR A 64 5.68 24.83 2.47
CA TYR A 64 6.27 25.51 3.62
C TYR A 64 6.61 24.57 4.80
N GLY A 65 7.16 23.39 4.47
CA GLY A 65 7.58 22.39 5.46
C GLY A 65 6.45 21.51 6.02
N SER A 66 5.20 21.76 5.67
CA SER A 66 4.05 20.92 6.05
C SER A 66 3.78 19.88 4.97
N ASP A 67 3.55 18.62 5.35
CA ASP A 67 3.23 17.57 4.39
C ASP A 67 1.86 17.83 3.75
N MET A 68 1.77 17.65 2.44
CA MET A 68 0.52 17.88 1.73
C MET A 68 -0.31 16.61 1.65
N LYS A 69 -1.56 16.70 2.13
CA LYS A 69 -2.55 15.63 2.06
C LYS A 69 -3.47 15.83 0.85
N PHE A 70 -3.62 14.80 0.04
CA PHE A 70 -4.47 14.81 -1.15
C PHE A 70 -5.58 13.78 -1.04
N ARG A 71 -6.79 14.16 -1.47
CA ARG A 71 -7.88 13.25 -1.80
C ARG A 71 -7.55 12.52 -3.08
N VAL A 72 -7.74 11.21 -3.10
CA VAL A 72 -7.68 10.41 -4.34
C VAL A 72 -9.05 10.48 -5.00
N LEU A 73 -9.18 11.26 -6.08
CA LEU A 73 -10.46 11.43 -6.78
C LEU A 73 -10.72 10.28 -7.76
N ASP A 74 -9.66 9.78 -8.40
CA ASP A 74 -9.72 8.64 -9.31
C ASP A 74 -8.37 7.90 -9.28
N THR A 75 -8.39 6.61 -8.98
CA THR A 75 -7.20 5.76 -8.93
C THR A 75 -6.63 5.44 -10.32
N ALA A 76 -7.42 5.61 -11.38
CA ALA A 76 -7.08 5.24 -12.75
C ALA A 76 -7.73 6.15 -13.81
N ALA A 77 -7.52 7.46 -13.69
CA ALA A 77 -7.99 8.46 -14.64
C ALA A 77 -7.29 8.34 -16.00
N ILE A 78 -8.09 8.38 -17.07
CA ILE A 78 -7.65 8.29 -18.47
C ILE A 78 -7.97 9.54 -19.31
N GLU A 79 -8.64 10.52 -18.70
CA GLU A 79 -9.20 11.68 -19.41
C GLU A 79 -8.32 12.93 -19.39
N PHE A 80 -7.24 12.91 -18.58
CA PHE A 80 -6.29 14.02 -18.44
C PHE A 80 -4.96 13.79 -19.14
N ASN A 81 -4.62 12.54 -19.46
CA ASN A 81 -3.32 12.20 -20.06
C ASN A 81 -3.45 10.92 -20.90
N ALA A 82 -2.56 10.75 -21.88
CA ALA A 82 -2.49 9.52 -22.67
C ALA A 82 -2.08 8.30 -21.83
N ASN A 83 -1.32 8.52 -20.76
CA ASN A 83 -1.04 7.51 -19.74
C ASN A 83 -2.17 7.49 -18.71
N THR A 84 -2.46 6.31 -18.15
CA THR A 84 -3.34 6.20 -16.98
C THR A 84 -2.68 6.86 -15.77
N THR A 85 -3.47 7.65 -15.03
CA THR A 85 -2.98 8.47 -13.92
C THR A 85 -3.83 8.28 -12.67
N MET A 86 -3.28 8.62 -11.51
CA MET A 86 -4.06 8.88 -10.31
C MET A 86 -4.36 10.37 -10.24
N LEU A 87 -5.64 10.74 -10.19
CA LEU A 87 -6.08 12.12 -10.01
C LEU A 87 -6.13 12.45 -8.52
N LEU A 88 -5.36 13.47 -8.15
CA LEU A 88 -5.25 13.96 -6.78
C LEU A 88 -5.78 15.40 -6.69
N ASP A 89 -6.45 15.71 -5.60
CA ASP A 89 -6.90 17.07 -5.26
C ASP A 89 -6.62 17.34 -3.78
N CYS A 90 -5.97 18.46 -3.48
CA CYS A 90 -5.52 18.76 -2.13
C CYS A 90 -6.70 18.76 -1.15
N ASP A 91 -6.56 18.11 0.00
CA ASP A 91 -7.63 18.08 1.02
C ASP A 91 -7.80 19.43 1.72
N SER A 92 -6.85 20.34 1.51
CA SER A 92 -6.80 21.66 2.12
C SER A 92 -6.52 22.78 1.12
N THR A 93 -6.86 24.00 1.52
CA THR A 93 -6.39 25.20 0.82
C THR A 93 -5.01 25.62 1.33
N ILE A 94 -4.03 25.75 0.42
CA ILE A 94 -2.63 25.94 0.83
C ILE A 94 -2.20 27.40 0.96
N ILE A 95 -2.87 28.31 0.25
CA ILE A 95 -2.58 29.75 0.26
C ILE A 95 -3.80 30.51 -0.26
N ASN A 96 -3.91 31.78 0.15
CA ASN A 96 -4.85 32.73 -0.43
C ASN A 96 -4.20 33.50 -1.58
N LYS A 97 -4.85 33.48 -2.75
CA LYS A 97 -4.42 34.26 -3.91
C LYS A 97 -5.61 34.81 -4.69
N PRO A 98 -5.46 36.00 -5.29
CA PRO A 98 -6.36 36.46 -6.33
C PRO A 98 -6.20 35.61 -7.59
N HIS A 99 -7.28 35.49 -8.36
CA HIS A 99 -7.24 34.83 -9.67
C HIS A 99 -6.47 35.67 -10.69
N TYR A 100 -6.58 37.00 -10.60
CA TYR A 100 -5.92 37.96 -11.49
C TYR A 100 -5.76 39.33 -10.79
N LEU A 101 -4.56 39.93 -10.78
CA LEU A 101 -4.31 41.25 -10.16
C LEU A 101 -4.21 42.42 -11.13
N SER A 102 -4.13 42.17 -12.44
CA SER A 102 -3.89 43.23 -13.43
C SER A 102 -5.13 43.63 -14.23
N SER A 103 -5.22 44.89 -14.65
CA SER A 103 -6.32 45.41 -15.47
C SER A 103 -5.94 45.37 -16.96
N PRO A 104 -6.85 45.00 -17.89
CA PRO A 104 -8.23 44.61 -17.64
C PRO A 104 -8.33 43.23 -16.97
N TYR A 105 -9.26 43.11 -16.02
CA TYR A 105 -9.46 41.87 -15.28
C TYR A 105 -9.88 40.74 -16.21
N SER A 106 -9.38 39.54 -15.92
CA SER A 106 -9.71 38.33 -16.67
C SER A 106 -10.00 37.18 -15.72
N ASN A 107 -11.08 36.46 -16.01
CA ASN A 107 -11.44 35.20 -15.39
C ASN A 107 -10.91 33.99 -16.17
N SER A 108 -10.12 34.21 -17.22
CA SER A 108 -9.50 33.14 -18.00
C SER A 108 -8.49 32.38 -17.15
N TRP A 109 -8.65 31.06 -17.03
CA TRP A 109 -7.64 30.18 -16.46
C TRP A 109 -6.30 30.27 -17.20
N ALA A 110 -6.36 30.26 -18.53
CA ALA A 110 -5.19 30.40 -19.39
C ALA A 110 -4.63 31.81 -19.21
N GLY A 111 -3.39 31.90 -18.75
CA GLY A 111 -2.73 33.17 -18.44
C GLY A 111 -3.12 33.78 -17.09
N SER A 112 -3.91 33.10 -16.25
CA SER A 112 -4.18 33.56 -14.89
C SER A 112 -2.91 33.57 -14.03
N GLU A 113 -2.89 34.42 -13.01
CA GLU A 113 -1.79 34.47 -12.05
C GLU A 113 -1.70 33.21 -11.21
N ILE A 114 -2.84 32.59 -10.91
CA ILE A 114 -2.88 31.31 -10.20
C ILE A 114 -2.28 30.19 -11.04
N ASN A 115 -2.64 30.08 -12.33
CA ASN A 115 -2.04 29.08 -13.22
C ASN A 115 -0.52 29.30 -13.34
N ALA A 116 -0.10 30.55 -13.59
CA ALA A 116 1.32 30.91 -13.66
C ALA A 116 2.07 30.59 -12.35
N TRP A 117 1.43 30.78 -11.20
CA TRP A 117 2.00 30.46 -9.90
C TRP A 117 2.08 28.95 -9.63
N LEU A 118 0.99 28.22 -9.90
CA LEU A 118 0.90 26.76 -9.71
C LEU A 118 1.92 26.01 -10.57
N ASN A 119 2.09 26.41 -11.82
CA ASN A 119 3.04 25.79 -12.75
C ASN A 119 4.43 26.45 -12.74
N GLY A 120 4.60 27.58 -12.05
CA GLY A 120 5.84 28.35 -11.98
C GLY A 120 6.69 28.06 -10.75
N SER A 121 7.64 28.95 -10.46
CA SER A 121 8.54 28.85 -9.30
C SER A 121 7.82 28.99 -7.94
N GLY A 122 6.54 29.38 -7.96
CA GLY A 122 5.70 29.48 -6.79
C GLY A 122 5.28 28.13 -6.20
N PHE A 123 5.14 27.10 -7.05
CA PHE A 123 4.64 25.79 -6.63
C PHE A 123 5.34 24.63 -7.38
N TYR A 124 4.85 24.19 -8.56
CA TYR A 124 5.37 23.02 -9.26
C TYR A 124 6.87 23.13 -9.62
N ASN A 125 7.27 24.25 -10.23
CA ASN A 125 8.67 24.52 -10.59
C ASN A 125 9.47 25.14 -9.43
N ASN A 126 8.94 25.13 -8.20
CA ASN A 126 9.70 25.58 -7.03
C ASN A 126 10.93 24.68 -6.83
N ALA A 127 12.12 25.27 -6.83
CA ALA A 127 13.37 24.52 -6.82
C ALA A 127 13.70 23.85 -5.47
N THR A 128 13.02 24.22 -4.38
CA THR A 128 13.50 23.92 -3.03
C THR A 128 12.50 23.15 -2.15
N ASN A 129 11.18 23.37 -2.29
CA ASN A 129 10.30 23.12 -1.13
C ASN A 129 8.91 22.54 -1.42
N VAL A 130 8.60 22.13 -2.66
CA VAL A 130 7.27 21.57 -2.97
C VAL A 130 7.28 20.10 -3.28
N PHE A 131 7.81 19.76 -4.45
CA PHE A 131 7.98 18.39 -4.89
C PHE A 131 9.47 18.11 -5.06
N THR A 132 9.91 16.91 -4.68
CA THR A 132 11.25 16.44 -5.02
C THR A 132 11.37 16.23 -6.54
N PRO A 133 12.59 16.16 -7.11
CA PRO A 133 12.77 15.89 -8.53
C PRO A 133 12.04 14.63 -9.02
N GLN A 134 12.02 13.57 -8.20
CA GLN A 134 11.35 12.30 -8.48
C GLN A 134 9.82 12.46 -8.47
N GLU A 135 9.28 13.21 -7.51
CA GLU A 135 7.85 13.52 -7.46
C GLU A 135 7.42 14.33 -8.69
N LYS A 136 8.18 15.38 -9.05
CA LYS A 136 7.89 16.16 -10.27
C LYS A 136 7.90 15.31 -11.52
N ALA A 137 8.86 14.40 -11.64
CA ALA A 137 8.95 13.50 -12.79
C ALA A 137 7.75 12.54 -12.89
N ALA A 138 7.07 12.25 -11.77
CA ALA A 138 5.87 11.42 -11.74
C ALA A 138 4.57 12.21 -11.99
N ILE A 139 4.55 13.52 -11.70
CA ILE A 139 3.44 14.41 -12.06
C ILE A 139 3.47 14.65 -13.57
N VAL A 140 2.36 14.37 -14.26
CA VAL A 140 2.27 14.55 -15.71
C VAL A 140 1.52 15.82 -16.09
N ALA A 141 1.92 16.40 -17.22
CA ALA A 141 1.15 17.44 -17.89
C ALA A 141 -0.27 16.91 -18.22
N SER A 142 -1.28 17.69 -17.86
CA SER A 142 -2.69 17.35 -18.02
C SER A 142 -3.31 18.12 -19.17
N SER A 143 -4.05 17.41 -20.02
CA SER A 143 -4.81 17.94 -21.14
C SER A 143 -6.21 17.34 -21.14
N LYS A 144 -7.24 18.20 -21.12
CA LYS A 144 -8.64 17.78 -21.08
C LYS A 144 -9.50 18.81 -21.79
N SER A 145 -10.40 18.35 -22.66
CA SER A 145 -11.33 19.19 -23.43
C SER A 145 -12.74 18.62 -23.54
N ASP A 146 -12.96 17.39 -23.07
CA ASP A 146 -14.28 16.76 -23.03
C ASP A 146 -14.76 16.72 -21.58
N PHE A 147 -15.95 17.28 -21.35
CA PHE A 147 -16.59 17.38 -20.03
C PHE A 147 -17.95 16.69 -20.02
N SER A 148 -18.23 15.84 -21.02
CA SER A 148 -19.53 15.17 -21.17
C SER A 148 -19.81 14.14 -20.08
N ASN A 149 -18.77 13.60 -19.45
CA ASN A 149 -18.85 12.62 -18.36
C ASN A 149 -18.58 13.22 -16.97
N ASP A 150 -18.43 14.54 -16.87
CA ASP A 150 -18.29 15.23 -15.59
C ASP A 150 -19.67 15.56 -14.97
N GLY A 151 -19.64 16.17 -13.79
CA GLY A 151 -20.83 16.63 -13.09
C GLY A 151 -21.55 17.79 -13.80
N PRO A 152 -22.71 18.20 -13.26
CA PRO A 152 -23.54 19.25 -13.86
C PRO A 152 -22.87 20.65 -13.82
N GLY A 153 -21.91 20.87 -12.93
CA GLY A 153 -21.33 22.19 -12.70
C GLY A 153 -22.37 23.20 -12.22
N ARG A 154 -22.17 24.47 -12.61
CA ARG A 154 -23.09 25.59 -12.36
C ARG A 154 -23.40 26.28 -13.67
N ASN A 155 -24.67 26.59 -13.93
CA ASN A 155 -25.12 27.19 -15.20
C ASN A 155 -24.42 28.51 -15.58
N SER A 156 -23.87 29.26 -14.62
CA SER A 156 -23.16 30.51 -14.87
C SER A 156 -21.66 30.33 -15.16
N LEU A 157 -21.12 29.13 -14.99
CA LEU A 157 -19.71 28.83 -15.14
C LEU A 157 -19.47 27.93 -16.35
N ASP A 158 -18.58 28.37 -17.24
CA ASP A 158 -18.15 27.57 -18.38
C ASP A 158 -17.03 26.60 -17.98
N SER A 159 -17.01 25.43 -18.62
CA SER A 159 -15.91 24.49 -18.43
C SER A 159 -14.64 24.98 -19.13
N GLN A 160 -13.50 24.77 -18.47
CA GLN A 160 -12.23 25.28 -18.94
C GLN A 160 -11.22 24.17 -19.22
N ASN A 161 -10.72 24.14 -20.46
CA ASN A 161 -9.75 23.15 -20.92
C ASN A 161 -8.44 23.23 -20.12
N LEU A 162 -7.82 22.06 -19.97
CA LEU A 162 -6.40 21.92 -19.65
C LEU A 162 -5.62 21.66 -20.93
N THR A 163 -4.44 22.27 -21.04
CA THR A 163 -3.64 22.30 -22.29
C THR A 163 -2.17 21.94 -22.07
N GLY A 164 -1.84 21.33 -20.92
CA GLY A 164 -0.49 20.88 -20.57
C GLY A 164 -0.03 21.28 -19.18
N GLU A 165 -0.93 21.77 -18.32
CA GLU A 165 -0.61 22.12 -16.92
C GLU A 165 -0.26 20.87 -16.10
N HIS A 166 0.78 20.94 -15.27
CA HIS A 166 1.12 19.84 -14.34
C HIS A 166 0.30 19.92 -13.06
N VAL A 167 -0.04 21.13 -12.64
CA VAL A 167 -0.89 21.42 -11.49
C VAL A 167 -1.97 22.39 -11.91
N PHE A 168 -3.21 22.11 -11.52
CA PHE A 168 -4.40 22.88 -11.91
C PHE A 168 -5.37 23.04 -10.75
N LEU A 169 -6.43 23.81 -10.96
CA LEU A 169 -7.61 23.82 -10.08
C LEU A 169 -8.72 23.00 -10.74
N LEU A 170 -9.56 22.33 -9.96
CA LEU A 170 -10.72 21.62 -10.51
C LEU A 170 -11.67 22.55 -11.28
N ASP A 171 -12.37 22.01 -12.27
CA ASP A 171 -13.49 22.66 -12.94
C ASP A 171 -14.75 22.50 -12.10
N ALA A 172 -15.73 23.40 -12.24
CA ALA A 172 -17.02 23.29 -11.60
C ALA A 172 -17.71 21.95 -11.90
N LYS A 173 -17.57 21.42 -13.11
CA LYS A 173 -18.12 20.10 -13.44
C LYS A 173 -17.38 18.96 -12.74
N GLU A 174 -16.08 19.06 -12.57
CA GLU A 174 -15.29 18.06 -11.84
C GLU A 174 -15.59 18.11 -10.34
N ALA A 175 -15.74 19.31 -9.77
CA ALA A 175 -16.14 19.54 -8.37
C ALA A 175 -17.60 19.15 -8.07
N THR A 176 -18.36 18.71 -9.08
CA THR A 176 -19.73 18.19 -8.96
C THR A 176 -19.87 16.79 -9.55
N ARG A 177 -18.76 16.09 -9.78
CA ARG A 177 -18.75 14.75 -10.34
C ARG A 177 -18.85 13.69 -9.24
N GLU A 178 -19.90 12.88 -9.31
CA GLU A 178 -20.16 11.83 -8.29
C GLU A 178 -19.04 10.82 -8.19
N SER A 179 -18.47 10.37 -9.32
CA SER A 179 -17.39 9.38 -9.28
C SER A 179 -16.11 9.89 -8.61
N TYR A 180 -15.95 11.21 -8.45
CA TYR A 180 -14.86 11.82 -7.69
C TYR A 180 -15.21 12.04 -6.21
N GLY A 181 -16.35 11.53 -5.76
CA GLY A 181 -16.84 11.65 -4.39
C GLY A 181 -17.64 12.93 -4.12
N TYR A 182 -17.80 13.82 -5.10
CA TYR A 182 -18.52 15.09 -4.93
C TYR A 182 -20.01 14.95 -5.27
N ALA A 183 -20.87 15.64 -4.53
CA ALA A 183 -22.31 15.61 -4.84
C ALA A 183 -22.63 16.18 -6.23
N SER A 184 -23.61 15.57 -6.91
CA SER A 184 -24.06 15.89 -8.29
C SER A 184 -24.93 17.13 -8.38
N ASN A 185 -24.51 18.23 -7.75
CA ASN A 185 -25.21 19.50 -7.78
C ASN A 185 -24.26 20.63 -7.36
N ALA A 186 -24.61 21.87 -7.70
CA ALA A 186 -23.86 23.06 -7.29
C ALA A 186 -24.26 23.61 -5.91
N GLY A 187 -25.24 22.99 -5.24
CA GLY A 187 -25.76 23.39 -3.92
C GLY A 187 -24.75 23.19 -2.79
N ASP A 188 -25.15 23.57 -1.58
CA ASP A 188 -24.36 23.38 -0.36
C ASP A 188 -24.11 21.89 -0.17
N ASP A 189 -22.84 21.52 0.02
CA ASP A 189 -22.47 20.12 0.25
C ASP A 189 -21.11 19.98 0.92
N ALA A 190 -21.09 19.27 2.05
CA ALA A 190 -19.90 19.05 2.85
C ALA A 190 -18.76 18.33 2.08
N THR A 191 -19.06 17.58 1.01
CA THR A 191 -18.03 16.92 0.19
C THR A 191 -17.06 17.91 -0.45
N ARG A 192 -17.51 19.12 -0.77
CA ARG A 192 -16.67 20.17 -1.38
C ARG A 192 -15.96 21.07 -0.36
N VAL A 193 -16.29 20.96 0.93
CA VAL A 193 -15.62 21.73 1.97
C VAL A 193 -14.18 21.24 2.12
N LYS A 194 -13.24 22.18 2.15
CA LYS A 194 -11.80 21.92 2.29
C LYS A 194 -11.35 22.31 3.70
N SER A 195 -10.38 21.56 4.23
CA SER A 195 -9.70 22.00 5.43
C SER A 195 -8.83 23.24 5.13
N GLY A 196 -8.68 24.17 6.06
CA GLY A 196 -7.90 25.38 5.84
C GLY A 196 -8.43 26.58 6.58
N THR A 197 -7.77 27.72 6.40
CA THR A 197 -8.11 28.97 7.09
C THR A 197 -9.04 29.88 6.29
N TYR A 198 -9.50 29.44 5.12
CA TYR A 198 -10.16 30.30 4.15
C TYR A 198 -11.55 29.80 3.84
N SER A 199 -12.51 30.73 3.77
CA SER A 199 -13.92 30.42 3.56
C SER A 199 -14.21 29.97 2.13
N TRP A 200 -13.46 30.44 1.13
CA TRP A 200 -13.69 30.09 -0.28
C TRP A 200 -12.44 29.46 -0.90
N TRP A 201 -12.63 28.60 -1.90
CA TRP A 201 -11.54 28.10 -2.75
C TRP A 201 -11.85 28.17 -4.24
N TRP A 202 -10.83 28.40 -5.05
CA TRP A 202 -10.97 28.66 -6.48
C TRP A 202 -11.19 27.39 -7.31
N LEU A 203 -12.06 27.51 -8.31
CA LEU A 203 -12.18 26.61 -9.46
C LEU A 203 -11.58 27.30 -10.69
N ARG A 204 -11.20 26.54 -11.72
CA ARG A 204 -10.68 27.12 -12.97
C ARG A 204 -11.76 27.61 -13.95
N SER A 205 -13.04 27.44 -13.62
CA SER A 205 -14.17 27.74 -14.50
C SER A 205 -14.46 29.24 -14.56
N PRO A 206 -14.42 29.90 -15.72
CA PRO A 206 -14.80 31.31 -15.84
C PRO A 206 -16.33 31.50 -15.79
N ASP A 207 -16.79 32.65 -15.31
CA ASP A 207 -18.17 33.09 -15.55
C ASP A 207 -18.35 33.51 -17.02
N TYR A 208 -19.40 32.99 -17.68
CA TYR A 208 -19.62 33.22 -19.11
C TYR A 208 -20.04 34.66 -19.43
N SER A 209 -20.60 35.38 -18.44
CA SER A 209 -21.24 36.68 -18.63
C SER A 209 -20.41 37.86 -18.12
N ASN A 210 -19.50 37.61 -17.18
CA ASN A 210 -18.70 38.64 -16.53
C ASN A 210 -17.23 38.22 -16.40
N GLY A 211 -16.37 38.86 -17.20
CA GLY A 211 -14.92 38.62 -17.22
C GLY A 211 -14.17 38.95 -15.92
N SER A 212 -14.84 39.51 -14.91
CA SER A 212 -14.26 39.76 -13.57
C SER A 212 -14.67 38.70 -12.53
N LEU A 213 -15.40 37.65 -12.92
CA LEU A 213 -15.87 36.60 -12.02
C LEU A 213 -15.35 35.23 -12.44
N ALA A 214 -14.79 34.48 -11.50
CA ALA A 214 -14.37 33.09 -11.69
C ALA A 214 -15.07 32.17 -10.69
N GLY A 215 -15.17 30.91 -11.03
CA GLY A 215 -15.80 29.88 -10.21
C GLY A 215 -15.04 29.65 -8.91
N GLY A 216 -15.78 29.40 -7.84
CA GLY A 216 -15.24 28.99 -6.56
C GLY A 216 -16.24 28.17 -5.78
N VAL A 217 -15.82 27.67 -4.64
CA VAL A 217 -16.66 26.97 -3.68
C VAL A 217 -16.58 27.74 -2.38
N ASP A 218 -17.73 28.02 -1.78
CA ASP A 218 -17.81 28.71 -0.50
C ASP A 218 -17.68 27.77 0.72
N ASP A 219 -17.89 28.32 1.91
CA ASP A 219 -17.67 27.65 3.19
C ASP A 219 -18.71 26.58 3.50
N ASP A 220 -19.88 26.66 2.88
CA ASP A 220 -20.95 25.65 2.94
C ASP A 220 -20.79 24.60 1.82
N GLY A 221 -19.77 24.75 0.97
CA GLY A 221 -19.51 23.85 -0.15
C GLY A 221 -20.36 24.16 -1.40
N TYR A 222 -20.99 25.33 -1.48
CA TYR A 222 -21.77 25.75 -2.63
C TYR A 222 -20.85 26.18 -3.78
N VAL A 223 -21.06 25.63 -4.99
CA VAL A 223 -20.33 26.05 -6.19
C VAL A 223 -20.90 27.37 -6.66
N ASN A 224 -20.11 28.45 -6.62
CA ASN A 224 -20.52 29.81 -6.96
C ASN A 224 -19.46 30.53 -7.81
N TYR A 225 -19.65 31.82 -8.05
CA TYR A 225 -18.64 32.70 -8.63
C TYR A 225 -18.16 33.73 -7.62
N HIS A 226 -16.93 34.19 -7.77
CA HIS A 226 -16.30 35.18 -6.91
C HIS A 226 -15.45 36.16 -7.75
N ASP A 227 -15.29 37.38 -7.25
CA ASP A 227 -14.51 38.41 -7.95
C ASP A 227 -13.03 38.04 -7.98
N VAL A 228 -12.44 38.04 -9.18
CA VAL A 228 -11.06 37.60 -9.46
C VAL A 228 -10.01 38.40 -8.70
N LEU A 229 -10.35 39.59 -8.19
CA LEU A 229 -9.47 40.45 -7.41
C LEU A 229 -9.39 40.07 -5.94
N TYR A 230 -10.41 39.42 -5.40
CA TYR A 230 -10.36 38.98 -4.02
C TYR A 230 -9.47 37.75 -3.89
N SER A 231 -8.82 37.62 -2.73
CA SER A 231 -8.03 36.43 -2.46
C SER A 231 -8.94 35.31 -1.93
N SER A 232 -8.86 34.15 -2.56
CA SER A 232 -9.49 32.91 -2.10
C SER A 232 -8.47 31.78 -2.06
N GLY A 233 -8.83 30.70 -1.37
CA GLY A 233 -7.99 29.56 -1.17
C GLY A 233 -7.64 28.85 -2.47
N VAL A 234 -6.40 28.39 -2.57
CA VAL A 234 -5.91 27.58 -3.69
C VAL A 234 -5.90 26.12 -3.25
N SER A 235 -6.65 25.26 -3.95
CA SER A 235 -6.65 23.80 -3.79
C SER A 235 -6.00 23.16 -5.04
N PRO A 236 -4.70 22.83 -5.00
CA PRO A 236 -4.03 22.22 -6.14
C PRO A 236 -4.55 20.82 -6.43
N ALA A 237 -4.84 20.55 -7.70
CA ALA A 237 -5.08 19.23 -8.25
C ALA A 237 -3.97 18.86 -9.24
N LEU A 238 -3.64 17.57 -9.33
CA LEU A 238 -2.56 17.06 -10.17
C LEU A 238 -2.79 15.59 -10.56
N ASN A 239 -2.13 15.15 -11.63
CA ASN A 239 -2.18 13.77 -12.11
C ASN A 239 -0.82 13.09 -11.93
N VAL A 240 -0.78 11.98 -11.20
CA VAL A 240 0.42 11.16 -11.02
C VAL A 240 0.40 9.98 -11.99
N ASN A 241 1.45 9.79 -12.79
CA ASN A 241 1.56 8.65 -13.70
C ASN A 241 1.64 7.33 -12.92
N LEU A 242 0.69 6.41 -13.16
CA LEU A 242 0.68 5.11 -12.50
C LEU A 242 1.93 4.28 -12.82
N SER A 243 2.54 4.46 -13.99
CA SER A 243 3.80 3.78 -14.35
C SER A 243 5.01 4.25 -13.54
N SER A 244 4.90 5.38 -12.84
CA SER A 244 5.93 5.87 -11.93
C SER A 244 5.73 5.39 -10.49
N VAL A 245 4.59 4.78 -10.14
CA VAL A 245 4.31 4.29 -8.79
C VAL A 245 4.64 2.80 -8.70
N ILE A 246 5.55 2.43 -7.82
CA ILE A 246 5.99 1.04 -7.62
C ILE A 246 5.15 0.39 -6.51
N PHE A 247 4.98 1.10 -5.38
CA PHE A 247 4.21 0.61 -4.24
C PHE A 247 3.32 1.70 -3.64
N SER A 248 2.29 1.24 -2.94
CA SER A 248 1.53 2.01 -1.95
C SER A 248 1.78 1.39 -0.58
N SER A 249 2.10 2.24 0.40
CA SER A 249 2.28 1.83 1.80
C SER A 249 1.22 2.52 2.64
N GLU A 250 0.54 1.74 3.50
CA GLU A 250 -0.43 2.29 4.44
C GLU A 250 0.29 2.98 5.60
N ILE A 251 -0.24 4.13 5.99
CA ILE A 251 0.20 4.93 7.13
C ILE A 251 -1.03 5.28 7.98
N SER A 252 -0.81 5.87 9.16
CA SER A 252 -1.89 6.14 10.13
C SER A 252 -3.12 6.88 9.59
N ASP A 253 -2.96 7.69 8.55
CA ASP A 253 -4.01 8.55 7.99
C ASP A 253 -3.99 8.55 6.45
N GLY A 254 -3.87 7.35 5.86
CA GLY A 254 -3.92 7.16 4.41
C GLY A 254 -2.70 6.41 3.88
N TYR A 255 -2.12 6.90 2.80
CA TYR A 255 -1.03 6.22 2.10
C TYR A 255 0.12 7.17 1.79
N LYS A 256 1.32 6.61 1.72
CA LYS A 256 2.45 7.19 1.00
C LYS A 256 2.82 6.30 -0.18
N LEU A 257 3.38 6.92 -1.22
CA LEU A 257 3.78 6.21 -2.44
C LEU A 257 5.27 5.89 -2.40
N THR A 258 5.66 4.78 -3.04
CA THR A 258 7.04 4.57 -3.50
C THR A 258 7.11 4.90 -4.99
N VAL A 259 7.81 5.98 -5.33
CA VAL A 259 7.91 6.51 -6.68
C VAL A 259 9.24 6.12 -7.31
N LYS A 260 9.22 5.82 -8.61
CA LYS A 260 10.41 5.51 -9.39
C LYS A 260 11.41 6.67 -9.36
N ASP A 261 12.65 6.37 -8.97
CA ASP A 261 13.80 7.23 -9.17
C ASP A 261 14.56 6.80 -10.43
N ALA A 262 14.57 7.65 -11.47
CA ALA A 262 15.28 7.36 -12.71
C ALA A 262 16.82 7.45 -12.56
N ASN A 263 17.30 8.08 -11.50
CA ASN A 263 18.72 8.28 -11.18
C ASN A 263 19.24 7.24 -10.18
N MET A 264 18.43 6.24 -9.84
CA MET A 264 18.81 5.09 -9.03
C MET A 264 18.54 3.81 -9.82
N THR A 265 19.56 2.98 -10.00
CA THR A 265 19.45 1.67 -10.62
C THR A 265 20.05 0.61 -9.72
N ILE A 266 19.59 -0.63 -9.87
CA ILE A 266 20.18 -1.79 -9.23
C ILE A 266 20.40 -2.88 -10.28
N ALA A 267 21.43 -3.70 -10.11
CA ALA A 267 21.62 -4.90 -10.90
C ALA A 267 22.27 -5.99 -10.04
N GLN A 268 22.17 -7.24 -10.50
CA GLN A 268 23.06 -8.29 -10.02
C GLN A 268 24.51 -7.91 -10.34
N THR A 269 25.42 -8.04 -9.37
CA THR A 269 26.84 -7.72 -9.59
C THR A 269 27.44 -8.64 -10.66
N GLY A 270 28.05 -8.04 -11.68
CA GLY A 270 28.68 -8.79 -12.77
C GLY A 270 29.78 -9.73 -12.25
N GLY A 271 29.77 -10.98 -12.73
CA GLY A 271 30.76 -12.00 -12.34
C GLY A 271 30.47 -12.68 -10.99
N SER A 272 29.34 -12.38 -10.34
CA SER A 272 28.86 -13.09 -9.16
C SER A 272 27.46 -13.64 -9.40
N ASP A 273 27.23 -14.90 -9.04
CA ASP A 273 25.95 -15.58 -9.30
C ASP A 273 24.98 -15.45 -8.12
N VAL A 274 23.69 -15.36 -8.44
CA VAL A 274 22.63 -15.64 -7.46
C VAL A 274 22.70 -17.12 -7.10
N THR A 275 22.74 -17.43 -5.81
CA THR A 275 22.81 -18.81 -5.33
C THR A 275 21.63 -19.15 -4.41
N ARG A 276 21.29 -20.44 -4.34
CA ARG A 276 20.19 -20.95 -3.51
C ARG A 276 20.68 -22.14 -2.70
N ALA A 277 20.41 -22.12 -1.39
CA ALA A 277 20.58 -23.24 -0.47
C ALA A 277 19.28 -23.45 0.30
N GLY A 278 18.56 -24.54 -0.01
CA GLY A 278 17.20 -24.74 0.50
C GLY A 278 16.28 -23.59 0.08
N ASN A 279 15.67 -22.90 1.04
CA ASN A 279 14.82 -21.73 0.77
C ASN A 279 15.55 -20.39 0.90
N VAL A 280 16.84 -20.38 1.18
CA VAL A 280 17.61 -19.14 1.31
C VAL A 280 18.29 -18.83 -0.02
N VAL A 281 18.03 -17.63 -0.54
CA VAL A 281 18.64 -17.11 -1.76
C VAL A 281 19.64 -16.03 -1.37
N THR A 282 20.84 -16.10 -1.96
CA THR A 282 21.89 -15.10 -1.79
C THR A 282 22.01 -14.31 -3.09
N VAL A 283 21.90 -12.98 -2.99
CA VAL A 283 21.90 -12.08 -4.14
C VAL A 283 23.05 -11.08 -4.01
N PRO A 284 24.06 -11.15 -4.89
CA PRO A 284 25.04 -10.07 -5.04
C PRO A 284 24.40 -8.92 -5.82
N TYR A 285 24.60 -7.68 -5.36
CA TYR A 285 23.97 -6.51 -5.96
C TYR A 285 24.94 -5.32 -6.09
N THR A 286 24.69 -4.50 -7.11
CA THR A 286 25.33 -3.21 -7.33
C THR A 286 24.25 -2.16 -7.60
N ILE A 287 24.27 -1.07 -6.83
CA ILE A 287 23.43 0.11 -6.95
C ILE A 287 24.23 1.19 -7.69
N SER A 288 23.59 1.88 -8.64
CA SER A 288 24.24 2.85 -9.52
C SER A 288 23.32 4.04 -9.82
N GLY A 289 23.87 5.04 -10.52
CA GLY A 289 23.21 6.31 -10.81
C GLY A 289 23.57 7.41 -9.81
N SER A 290 23.16 8.65 -10.10
CA SER A 290 23.55 9.81 -9.27
C SER A 290 22.93 9.78 -7.87
N ASN A 291 21.86 9.02 -7.67
CA ASN A 291 21.17 8.89 -6.39
C ASN A 291 21.47 7.55 -5.69
N ALA A 292 22.47 6.79 -6.15
CA ALA A 292 22.82 5.50 -5.55
C ALA A 292 23.17 5.60 -4.06
N GLY A 293 23.81 6.70 -3.65
CA GLY A 293 24.20 6.95 -2.26
C GLY A 293 23.02 7.25 -1.32
N GLU A 294 21.86 7.59 -1.86
CA GLU A 294 20.63 7.84 -1.09
C GLU A 294 19.87 6.56 -0.77
N ALA A 295 20.25 5.42 -1.38
CA ALA A 295 19.61 4.15 -1.05
C ALA A 295 19.82 3.82 0.44
N THR A 296 18.74 3.41 1.09
CA THR A 296 18.68 3.02 2.50
C THR A 296 18.53 1.51 2.68
N GLN A 297 18.05 0.81 1.64
CA GLN A 297 17.93 -0.63 1.62
C GLN A 297 17.87 -1.22 0.20
N VAL A 298 18.09 -2.52 0.12
CA VAL A 298 17.69 -3.35 -1.03
C VAL A 298 16.50 -4.19 -0.58
N SER A 299 15.53 -4.33 -1.46
CA SER A 299 14.35 -5.16 -1.23
C SER A 299 14.17 -6.17 -2.33
N VAL A 300 13.34 -7.16 -2.02
CA VAL A 300 12.95 -8.26 -2.89
C VAL A 300 11.46 -8.20 -3.07
N LEU A 301 11.04 -8.12 -4.33
CA LEU A 301 9.66 -8.26 -4.75
C LEU A 301 9.49 -9.61 -5.42
N ILE A 302 8.53 -10.40 -4.94
CA ILE A 302 8.14 -11.67 -5.57
C ILE A 302 6.70 -11.53 -6.03
N THR A 303 6.40 -11.90 -7.27
CA THR A 303 5.07 -11.76 -7.88
C THR A 303 4.63 -13.04 -8.56
N ASP A 304 3.32 -13.29 -8.58
CA ASP A 304 2.74 -14.46 -9.27
C ASP A 304 2.80 -14.32 -10.80
N THR A 305 2.80 -13.07 -11.29
CA THR A 305 2.89 -12.73 -12.72
C THR A 305 4.08 -11.80 -12.97
N PRO A 306 4.59 -11.69 -14.21
CA PRO A 306 5.67 -10.75 -14.49
C PRO A 306 5.30 -9.32 -14.07
N TYR A 307 6.22 -8.66 -13.36
CA TYR A 307 6.07 -7.25 -13.02
C TYR A 307 6.01 -6.39 -14.28
N SER A 308 5.07 -5.45 -14.29
CA SER A 308 5.01 -4.39 -15.29
C SER A 308 4.68 -3.05 -14.62
N ALA A 309 5.32 -1.98 -15.08
CA ALA A 309 5.05 -0.64 -14.56
C ALA A 309 3.56 -0.28 -14.76
N GLY A 310 2.95 0.33 -13.74
CA GLY A 310 1.53 0.66 -13.75
C GLY A 310 0.61 -0.50 -13.34
N THR A 311 1.15 -1.68 -13.01
CA THR A 311 0.35 -2.75 -12.39
C THR A 311 -0.17 -2.29 -11.03
N ALA A 312 -1.48 -2.37 -10.82
CA ALA A 312 -2.14 -2.08 -9.56
C ALA A 312 -2.82 -3.34 -9.00
N THR A 313 -2.29 -3.89 -7.91
CA THR A 313 -2.91 -5.03 -7.20
C THR A 313 -2.63 -5.00 -5.70
N SER A 314 -3.57 -5.48 -4.89
CA SER A 314 -3.40 -5.67 -3.45
C SER A 314 -2.94 -7.09 -3.06
N SER A 315 -2.95 -8.04 -4.00
CA SER A 315 -2.59 -9.45 -3.79
C SER A 315 -1.69 -9.99 -4.90
N GLY A 316 -1.23 -11.24 -4.75
CA GLY A 316 -0.38 -11.92 -5.73
C GLY A 316 1.07 -11.45 -5.75
N PHE A 317 1.53 -10.95 -4.60
CA PHE A 317 2.92 -10.56 -4.40
C PHE A 317 3.36 -10.70 -2.94
N SER A 318 4.66 -10.87 -2.76
CA SER A 318 5.36 -10.79 -1.47
C SER A 318 6.46 -9.74 -1.55
N TYR A 319 6.69 -9.03 -0.45
CA TYR A 319 7.73 -8.03 -0.32
C TYR A 319 8.60 -8.34 0.90
N GLN A 320 9.92 -8.27 0.73
CA GLN A 320 10.89 -8.49 1.80
C GLN A 320 12.05 -7.51 1.68
N LYS A 321 12.61 -7.05 2.80
CA LYS A 321 13.93 -6.42 2.79
C LYS A 321 14.98 -7.49 2.58
N LEU A 322 15.97 -7.23 1.74
CA LEU A 322 17.14 -8.08 1.61
C LEU A 322 17.98 -7.95 2.89
N ASN A 323 18.34 -9.08 3.50
CA ASN A 323 19.19 -9.10 4.68
C ASN A 323 20.65 -8.85 4.28
N VAL A 324 21.10 -7.60 4.44
CA VAL A 324 22.45 -7.15 4.12
C VAL A 324 23.22 -6.92 5.41
N THR A 325 24.34 -7.63 5.60
CA THR A 325 25.15 -7.55 6.83
C THR A 325 26.00 -6.29 6.90
N THR A 326 26.50 -5.83 5.75
CA THR A 326 27.29 -4.59 5.63
C THR A 326 26.67 -3.76 4.52
N TRP A 327 26.04 -2.64 4.89
CA TRP A 327 25.39 -1.75 3.93
C TRP A 327 26.41 -1.06 3.03
N GLY A 328 26.05 -0.92 1.75
CA GLY A 328 26.84 -0.25 0.74
C GLY A 328 26.12 -0.28 -0.61
N THR A 329 26.61 0.53 -1.55
CA THR A 329 26.13 0.53 -2.94
C THR A 329 26.57 -0.72 -3.71
N GLU A 330 27.44 -1.54 -3.15
CA GLU A 330 27.75 -2.89 -3.63
C GLU A 330 27.74 -3.83 -2.44
N GLY A 331 27.23 -5.03 -2.62
CA GLY A 331 27.15 -5.97 -1.53
C GLY A 331 26.55 -7.31 -1.89
N THR A 332 26.27 -8.08 -0.86
CA THR A 332 25.56 -9.35 -0.96
C THR A 332 24.59 -9.41 0.19
N GLY A 333 23.37 -9.83 -0.10
CA GLY A 333 22.36 -10.04 0.92
C GLY A 333 21.57 -11.31 0.68
N THR A 334 20.79 -11.71 1.67
CA THR A 334 19.97 -12.92 1.61
C THR A 334 18.50 -12.63 1.81
N PHE A 335 17.65 -13.46 1.23
CA PHE A 335 16.23 -13.51 1.57
C PHE A 335 15.75 -14.96 1.58
N THR A 336 14.60 -15.19 2.21
CA THR A 336 13.98 -16.52 2.23
C THR A 336 12.81 -16.55 1.26
N ILE A 337 12.77 -17.56 0.40
CA ILE A 337 11.63 -17.80 -0.49
C ILE A 337 10.41 -18.08 0.40
N PRO A 338 9.31 -17.31 0.26
CA PRO A 338 8.08 -17.57 1.01
C PRO A 338 7.58 -19.00 0.78
N ALA A 339 6.97 -19.61 1.81
CA ALA A 339 6.51 -21.00 1.76
C ALA A 339 5.61 -21.28 0.54
N ALA A 340 4.80 -20.30 0.14
CA ALA A 340 3.95 -20.37 -1.06
C ALA A 340 4.72 -20.74 -2.34
N TYR A 341 5.97 -20.30 -2.45
CA TYR A 341 6.81 -20.43 -3.64
C TYR A 341 7.95 -21.46 -3.49
N ALA A 342 8.11 -22.08 -2.31
CA ALA A 342 9.27 -22.90 -1.98
C ALA A 342 9.51 -24.07 -2.96
N ASN A 343 8.43 -24.69 -3.43
CA ASN A 343 8.43 -25.81 -4.38
C ASN A 343 8.05 -25.42 -5.81
N GLN A 344 8.07 -24.12 -6.10
CA GLN A 344 7.72 -23.57 -7.41
C GLN A 344 8.97 -23.13 -8.18
N THR A 345 8.82 -22.88 -9.47
CA THR A 345 9.90 -22.47 -10.38
C THR A 345 9.86 -20.97 -10.65
N CYS A 346 10.94 -20.27 -10.28
CA CYS A 346 11.11 -18.85 -10.60
C CYS A 346 11.26 -18.66 -12.12
N GLY A 347 10.55 -17.71 -12.70
CA GLY A 347 10.49 -17.42 -14.14
C GLY A 347 9.30 -18.08 -14.85
N SER A 348 8.56 -18.97 -14.19
CA SER A 348 7.31 -19.54 -14.73
C SER A 348 6.15 -19.45 -13.75
N ASP A 349 6.31 -19.96 -12.53
CA ASP A 349 5.24 -20.06 -11.54
C ASP A 349 5.17 -18.79 -10.67
N TYR A 350 6.32 -18.17 -10.46
CA TYR A 350 6.48 -16.86 -9.83
C TYR A 350 7.69 -16.15 -10.41
N TYR A 351 7.83 -14.86 -10.11
CA TYR A 351 8.91 -14.01 -10.60
C TYR A 351 9.53 -13.27 -9.42
N ALA A 352 10.86 -13.16 -9.38
CA ALA A 352 11.59 -12.46 -8.32
C ALA A 352 12.35 -11.26 -8.89
N TYR A 353 12.31 -10.16 -8.15
CA TYR A 353 12.93 -8.89 -8.50
C TYR A 353 13.68 -8.33 -7.29
N ILE A 354 14.76 -7.61 -7.55
CA ILE A 354 15.39 -6.72 -6.56
C ILE A 354 15.18 -5.27 -6.93
N LEU A 355 15.14 -4.40 -5.93
CA LEU A 355 15.10 -2.95 -6.08
C LEU A 355 15.91 -2.29 -4.97
N ALA A 356 16.62 -1.21 -5.31
CA ALA A 356 17.19 -0.29 -4.32
C ALA A 356 16.11 0.71 -3.92
N GLU A 357 15.99 1.00 -2.62
CA GLU A 357 15.01 1.94 -2.08
C GLU A 357 15.67 3.00 -1.20
N ASP A 358 15.25 4.24 -1.40
CA ASP A 358 15.33 5.30 -0.41
C ASP A 358 14.00 5.35 0.35
N VAL A 359 13.99 4.77 1.56
CA VAL A 359 12.81 4.68 2.41
C VAL A 359 12.82 5.85 3.37
N ASN A 360 11.85 6.74 3.18
CA ASN A 360 11.67 7.93 3.98
C ASN A 360 10.77 7.67 5.19
N THR A 361 10.90 8.51 6.21
CA THR A 361 10.12 8.37 7.45
C THR A 361 8.77 9.09 7.36
N GLY A 362 7.81 8.67 8.18
CA GLY A 362 6.50 9.32 8.27
C GLY A 362 5.71 9.27 6.97
N THR A 363 5.23 10.43 6.54
CA THR A 363 4.34 10.64 5.38
C THR A 363 5.10 10.96 4.08
N ALA A 364 6.42 11.15 4.16
CA ALA A 364 7.22 11.49 3.00
C ALA A 364 7.27 10.34 1.99
N THR A 365 7.20 10.69 0.70
CA THR A 365 7.30 9.75 -0.43
C THR A 365 8.58 8.94 -0.35
N ASP A 366 8.48 7.64 -0.57
CA ASP A 366 9.66 6.77 -0.75
C ASP A 366 10.09 6.79 -2.21
N TYR A 367 11.36 6.50 -2.47
CA TYR A 367 11.89 6.38 -3.82
C TYR A 367 12.53 5.02 -4.05
N ALA A 368 12.48 4.54 -5.29
CA ALA A 368 13.12 3.27 -5.62
C ALA A 368 13.58 3.18 -7.06
N SER A 369 14.60 2.38 -7.30
CA SER A 369 14.94 1.93 -8.64
C SER A 369 13.79 1.13 -9.26
N VAL A 370 13.77 1.02 -10.59
CA VAL A 370 12.90 0.04 -11.26
C VAL A 370 13.21 -1.37 -10.76
N PRO A 371 12.19 -2.21 -10.45
CA PRO A 371 12.42 -3.61 -10.10
C PRO A 371 13.18 -4.34 -11.23
N VAL A 372 14.30 -4.98 -10.88
CA VAL A 372 15.14 -5.75 -11.80
C VAL A 372 14.97 -7.23 -11.50
N GLY A 373 14.55 -7.98 -12.53
CA GLY A 373 14.34 -9.43 -12.42
C GLY A 373 15.64 -10.16 -12.13
N ILE A 374 15.56 -11.15 -11.23
CA ILE A 374 16.65 -12.08 -10.96
C ILE A 374 16.21 -13.52 -11.25
N THR A 375 17.15 -14.34 -11.67
CA THR A 375 16.93 -15.78 -11.81
C THR A 375 17.36 -16.47 -10.53
N ILE A 376 16.47 -17.26 -9.95
CA ILE A 376 16.78 -18.09 -8.79
C ILE A 376 17.14 -19.50 -9.31
N PRO A 377 18.37 -20.00 -9.08
CA PRO A 377 18.73 -21.35 -9.51
C PRO A 377 17.93 -22.42 -8.74
N ALA A 378 17.86 -23.61 -9.31
CA ALA A 378 17.39 -24.79 -8.59
C ALA A 378 18.26 -25.01 -7.34
N ASP A 379 17.67 -25.61 -6.31
CA ASP A 379 18.38 -25.87 -5.06
C ASP A 379 19.63 -26.73 -5.32
N SER A 380 20.80 -26.22 -4.92
CA SER A 380 22.10 -26.85 -5.15
C SER A 380 22.29 -28.13 -4.33
N GLY A 381 21.32 -28.49 -3.49
CA GLY A 381 21.30 -29.72 -2.68
C GLY A 381 20.88 -31.01 -3.42
N SER A 382 20.52 -30.97 -4.71
CA SER A 382 20.03 -32.15 -5.42
C SER A 382 21.12 -32.87 -6.22
N GLY A 383 22.06 -33.49 -5.49
CA GLY A 383 22.82 -34.63 -6.00
C GLY A 383 21.99 -35.91 -5.89
N VAL A 384 21.68 -36.52 -7.03
CA VAL A 384 20.68 -37.60 -7.25
C VAL A 384 20.86 -38.86 -6.38
N SER A 385 19.81 -39.29 -5.66
CA SER A 385 19.30 -40.68 -5.65
C SER A 385 17.91 -40.79 -4.97
N THR A 386 16.96 -41.44 -5.63
CA THR A 386 15.65 -41.87 -5.07
C THR A 386 15.71 -43.34 -4.62
N PRO A 387 14.80 -43.83 -3.76
CA PRO A 387 14.22 -43.22 -2.57
C PRO A 387 14.39 -44.12 -1.32
N ALA A 388 14.52 -43.52 -0.14
CA ALA A 388 14.10 -44.16 1.11
C ALA A 388 13.48 -43.08 2.01
N SER A 389 12.16 -43.18 2.23
CA SER A 389 11.40 -42.32 3.13
C SER A 389 12.09 -42.18 4.49
N THR A 390 12.45 -40.96 4.83
CA THR A 390 12.49 -40.48 6.22
C THR A 390 12.11 -39.00 6.20
N THR A 391 10.81 -38.74 6.38
CA THR A 391 10.28 -37.41 6.65
C THR A 391 10.84 -36.93 7.98
N THR A 392 11.55 -35.81 7.97
CA THR A 392 11.77 -35.01 9.18
C THR A 392 10.91 -33.76 9.03
N PRO A 393 9.90 -33.54 9.89
CA PRO A 393 9.03 -32.36 9.82
C PRO A 393 9.81 -31.05 10.04
N GLY A 394 9.44 -30.02 9.28
CA GLY A 394 9.90 -28.65 9.48
C GLY A 394 9.17 -27.93 10.62
N PRO A 395 9.69 -26.78 11.09
CA PRO A 395 9.24 -26.14 12.32
C PRO A 395 7.84 -25.51 12.20
N VAL A 396 6.99 -25.74 13.19
CA VAL A 396 5.68 -25.08 13.36
C VAL A 396 5.88 -23.77 14.13
N ILE A 397 5.42 -22.64 13.59
CA ILE A 397 5.48 -21.32 14.22
C ILE A 397 4.04 -20.87 14.53
N ILE A 398 3.74 -20.55 15.79
CA ILE A 398 2.44 -20.01 16.23
C ILE A 398 2.65 -18.62 16.80
N THR A 399 1.86 -17.65 16.34
CA THR A 399 1.93 -16.27 16.83
C THR A 399 0.63 -15.89 17.56
N ALA A 400 0.73 -15.10 18.62
CA ALA A 400 -0.45 -14.67 19.40
C ALA A 400 -1.45 -13.81 18.61
N ASP A 401 -1.06 -13.28 17.44
CA ASP A 401 -1.87 -12.38 16.60
C ASP A 401 -2.82 -13.11 15.63
N GLU A 402 -2.78 -14.45 15.54
CA GLU A 402 -3.56 -15.23 14.56
C GLU A 402 -5.00 -15.58 15.00
N ALA A 403 -5.43 -15.22 16.22
CA ALA A 403 -6.79 -15.48 16.71
C ALA A 403 -7.70 -14.23 16.68
N GLY A 404 -8.08 -13.82 15.48
CA GLY A 404 -9.32 -13.09 15.11
C GLY A 404 -9.83 -11.91 15.94
N ASN A 405 -9.65 -10.68 15.45
CA ASN A 405 -10.59 -9.57 15.66
C ASN A 405 -11.67 -9.60 14.57
N GLU A 406 -12.66 -10.47 14.72
CA GLU A 406 -13.98 -10.28 14.11
C GLU A 406 -15.01 -10.23 15.23
N GLU A 407 -15.89 -9.23 15.24
CA GLU A 407 -17.10 -9.26 16.09
C GLU A 407 -18.15 -10.17 15.42
N PRO A 408 -18.63 -11.24 16.09
CA PRO A 408 -19.80 -11.97 15.64
C PRO A 408 -21.00 -11.68 16.55
N SER A 409 -22.16 -11.57 15.92
CA SER A 409 -23.47 -11.52 16.55
C SER A 409 -23.80 -12.85 17.27
N VAL A 410 -23.70 -12.80 18.60
CA VAL A 410 -24.37 -13.60 19.66
C VAL A 410 -24.25 -15.14 19.64
N SER A 411 -23.67 -15.63 20.76
CA SER A 411 -23.82 -16.94 21.45
C SER A 411 -22.59 -17.85 21.45
N THR A 412 -21.84 -17.75 22.56
CA THR A 412 -20.62 -18.48 22.98
C THR A 412 -19.29 -18.02 22.36
N LYS A 413 -18.85 -16.80 22.70
CA LYS A 413 -17.46 -16.34 22.45
C LYS A 413 -16.50 -17.19 23.29
N LYS A 414 -15.70 -18.05 22.65
CA LYS A 414 -14.47 -18.58 23.26
C LYS A 414 -13.48 -17.42 23.47
N ASP A 415 -12.78 -17.44 24.60
CA ASP A 415 -11.76 -16.44 24.91
C ASP A 415 -10.58 -16.56 23.91
N TRP A 416 -9.92 -15.46 23.57
CA TRP A 416 -8.78 -15.48 22.64
C TRP A 416 -7.64 -16.36 23.18
N LEU A 417 -7.50 -16.40 24.51
CA LEU A 417 -6.59 -17.32 25.22
C LEU A 417 -6.99 -18.78 25.04
N GLU A 418 -8.28 -19.09 24.97
CA GLU A 418 -8.78 -20.46 24.77
C GLU A 418 -8.47 -20.92 23.35
N ILE A 419 -8.71 -20.06 22.35
CA ILE A 419 -8.39 -20.34 20.94
C ILE A 419 -6.88 -20.53 20.75
N LEU A 420 -6.05 -19.64 21.31
CA LEU A 420 -4.60 -19.74 21.23
C LEU A 420 -4.06 -21.03 21.89
N ASN A 421 -4.62 -21.41 23.05
CA ASN A 421 -4.25 -22.65 23.71
C ASN A 421 -4.69 -23.89 22.92
N GLU A 422 -5.85 -23.87 22.27
CA GLU A 422 -6.29 -24.94 21.36
C GLU A 422 -5.34 -25.10 20.18
N THR A 423 -4.93 -23.99 19.54
CA THR A 423 -3.95 -24.03 18.43
C THR A 423 -2.60 -24.59 18.85
N ILE A 424 -2.09 -24.21 20.03
CA ILE A 424 -0.85 -24.77 20.57
C ILE A 424 -1.03 -26.26 20.89
N ASP A 425 -2.17 -26.65 21.46
CA ASP A 425 -2.47 -28.05 21.80
C ASP A 425 -2.53 -28.95 20.56
N GLU A 426 -3.11 -28.46 19.47
CA GLU A 426 -3.17 -29.10 18.16
C GLU A 426 -1.78 -29.26 17.53
N ALA A 427 -0.95 -28.21 17.52
CA ALA A 427 0.42 -28.31 17.00
C ALA A 427 1.26 -29.32 17.79
N ILE A 428 1.08 -29.38 19.11
CA ILE A 428 1.70 -30.42 19.94
C ILE A 428 1.15 -31.80 19.56
N ASN A 429 -0.16 -31.97 19.37
CA ASN A 429 -0.75 -33.25 18.95
C ASN A 429 -0.19 -33.74 17.61
N GLU A 430 -0.02 -32.86 16.62
CA GLU A 430 0.60 -33.22 15.34
C GLU A 430 2.08 -33.59 15.53
N ALA A 431 2.84 -32.82 16.33
CA ALA A 431 4.22 -33.14 16.65
C ALA A 431 4.37 -34.50 17.39
N ILE A 432 3.39 -34.88 18.21
CA ILE A 432 3.36 -36.20 18.86
C ILE A 432 3.20 -37.32 17.81
N LYS A 433 2.31 -37.14 16.82
CA LYS A 433 2.06 -38.15 15.77
C LYS A 433 3.29 -38.45 14.92
N GLU A 434 4.15 -37.45 14.70
CA GLU A 434 5.40 -37.59 13.96
C GLU A 434 6.45 -38.46 14.68
N GLY A 435 6.33 -38.63 16.01
CA GLY A 435 7.14 -39.58 16.80
C GLY A 435 8.65 -39.30 16.88
N THR A 436 9.12 -38.21 16.28
CA THR A 436 10.52 -37.77 16.25
C THR A 436 10.71 -36.50 17.10
N PRO A 437 11.94 -36.09 17.47
CA PRO A 437 12.16 -34.83 18.16
C PRO A 437 11.68 -33.62 17.36
N GLN A 438 10.85 -32.77 17.97
CA GLN A 438 10.22 -31.60 17.33
C GLN A 438 10.45 -30.33 18.14
N THR A 439 10.59 -29.19 17.45
CA THR A 439 10.61 -27.86 18.09
C THR A 439 9.48 -27.00 17.52
N ILE A 440 8.66 -26.45 18.42
CA ILE A 440 7.54 -25.57 18.08
C ILE A 440 7.90 -24.17 18.55
N TYR A 441 7.82 -23.19 17.64
CA TYR A 441 8.20 -21.81 17.91
C TYR A 441 6.96 -20.99 18.25
N LEU A 442 6.98 -20.30 19.39
CA LEU A 442 5.87 -19.48 19.87
C LEU A 442 6.31 -18.02 19.95
N LYS A 443 5.62 -17.12 19.25
CA LYS A 443 5.89 -15.67 19.31
C LYS A 443 4.73 -14.92 19.97
N GLY A 444 5.04 -14.09 20.98
CA GLY A 444 4.07 -13.27 21.70
C GLY A 444 3.28 -14.02 22.79
N VAL A 445 3.50 -15.32 22.95
CA VAL A 445 2.87 -16.13 24.02
C VAL A 445 3.61 -15.89 25.34
N THR A 446 2.98 -15.17 26.27
CA THR A 446 3.62 -14.74 27.52
C THR A 446 3.52 -15.76 28.66
N GLY A 447 2.79 -16.86 28.49
CA GLY A 447 2.83 -17.98 29.43
C GLY A 447 2.00 -19.19 29.01
N LEU A 448 2.16 -20.29 29.75
CA LEU A 448 1.60 -21.60 29.40
C LEU A 448 0.67 -22.13 30.50
N PRO A 449 -0.54 -22.62 30.16
CA PRO A 449 -1.40 -23.30 31.12
C PRO A 449 -0.78 -24.62 31.59
N ILE A 450 -1.16 -25.06 32.79
CA ILE A 450 -0.69 -26.32 33.38
C ILE A 450 -0.99 -27.54 32.50
N THR A 451 -2.08 -27.51 31.72
CA THR A 451 -2.45 -28.60 30.80
C THR A 451 -1.40 -28.81 29.72
N LEU A 452 -0.89 -27.74 29.11
CA LEU A 452 0.19 -27.81 28.13
C LEU A 452 1.52 -28.23 28.76
N MET A 453 1.82 -27.75 29.98
CA MET A 453 3.02 -28.15 30.70
C MET A 453 3.04 -29.65 31.04
N ARG A 454 1.90 -30.22 31.46
CA ARG A 454 1.76 -31.68 31.64
C ARG A 454 1.96 -32.43 30.34
N LYS A 455 1.35 -31.94 29.26
CA LYS A 455 1.47 -32.55 27.94
C LYS A 455 2.91 -32.57 27.42
N LEU A 456 3.68 -31.49 27.62
CA LEU A 456 5.10 -31.44 27.27
C LEU A 456 5.94 -32.39 28.11
N LYS A 457 5.65 -32.49 29.43
CA LYS A 457 6.32 -33.45 30.32
C LYS A 457 6.12 -34.89 29.85
N ASP A 458 4.92 -35.23 29.41
CA ASP A 458 4.59 -36.58 28.92
C ASP A 458 5.15 -36.86 27.52
N ASN A 459 5.65 -35.84 26.82
CA ASN A 459 6.18 -35.92 25.46
C ASN A 459 7.60 -35.33 25.38
N PRO A 460 8.61 -36.04 25.93
CA PRO A 460 9.97 -35.52 26.10
C PRO A 460 10.70 -35.19 24.79
N GLN A 461 10.17 -35.65 23.65
CA GLN A 461 10.67 -35.38 22.30
C GLN A 461 10.31 -33.97 21.79
N ILE A 462 9.36 -33.27 22.42
CA ILE A 462 8.90 -31.95 21.98
C ILE A 462 9.61 -30.84 22.75
N THR A 463 10.01 -29.78 22.06
CA THR A 463 10.56 -28.55 22.65
C THR A 463 9.70 -27.37 22.23
N LEU A 464 9.35 -26.49 23.16
CA LEU A 464 8.80 -25.17 22.82
C LEU A 464 9.93 -24.14 22.84
N ASP A 465 9.98 -23.30 21.83
CA ASP A 465 10.94 -22.21 21.68
C ASP A 465 10.17 -20.89 21.61
N MET A 466 10.20 -20.10 22.68
CA MET A 466 9.29 -18.99 22.92
C MET A 466 10.03 -17.65 22.87
N SER A 467 9.50 -16.69 22.13
CA SER A 467 9.93 -15.28 22.14
C SER A 467 8.75 -14.37 22.50
N TYR A 468 8.87 -13.56 23.55
CA TYR A 468 7.78 -12.70 24.04
C TYR A 468 8.31 -11.44 24.73
N SER A 469 7.53 -10.36 24.72
CA SER A 469 7.85 -9.13 25.46
C SER A 469 6.97 -9.04 26.71
N TYR A 470 7.55 -8.71 27.85
CA TYR A 470 6.84 -8.48 29.11
C TYR A 470 7.41 -7.23 29.80
N GLU A 471 6.55 -6.29 30.19
CA GLU A 471 6.95 -5.02 30.81
C GLU A 471 8.01 -4.22 30.00
N GLY A 472 7.91 -4.29 28.66
CA GLY A 472 8.82 -3.57 27.74
C GLY A 472 10.21 -4.22 27.58
N VAL A 473 10.39 -5.44 28.10
CA VAL A 473 11.62 -6.22 27.95
C VAL A 473 11.34 -7.47 27.13
N ASP A 474 12.23 -7.77 26.19
CA ASP A 474 12.15 -8.98 25.36
C ASP A 474 12.78 -10.17 26.08
N TYR A 475 12.04 -11.27 26.09
CA TYR A 475 12.42 -12.53 26.72
C TYR A 475 12.42 -13.66 25.70
N HIS A 476 13.29 -14.63 25.94
CA HIS A 476 13.41 -15.85 25.17
C HIS A 476 13.47 -17.05 26.12
N ALA A 477 12.58 -18.03 25.93
CA ALA A 477 12.51 -19.23 26.78
C ALA A 477 12.43 -20.48 25.91
N VAL A 478 13.33 -21.44 26.17
CA VAL A 478 13.33 -22.74 25.50
C VAL A 478 12.90 -23.77 26.54
N VAL A 479 11.72 -24.37 26.36
CA VAL A 479 11.08 -25.34 27.26
C VAL A 479 11.15 -26.74 26.64
N PRO A 480 12.17 -27.56 26.94
CA PRO A 480 12.26 -28.91 26.43
C PRO A 480 11.35 -29.82 27.26
N GLY A 481 10.49 -30.61 26.62
CA GLY A 481 9.56 -31.53 27.28
C GLY A 481 10.26 -32.46 28.29
N LYS A 482 11.46 -32.96 27.93
CA LYS A 482 12.30 -33.80 28.80
C LYS A 482 12.75 -33.14 30.11
N SER A 483 12.70 -31.82 30.17
CA SER A 483 13.16 -31.01 31.31
C SER A 483 12.00 -30.33 32.04
N VAL A 484 10.75 -30.54 31.60
CA VAL A 484 9.59 -29.93 32.22
C VAL A 484 9.32 -30.54 33.59
N ILE A 485 9.30 -29.68 34.61
CA ILE A 485 8.81 -30.01 35.95
C ILE A 485 7.47 -29.30 36.13
N VAL A 486 6.42 -30.08 36.43
CA VAL A 486 5.08 -29.57 36.70
C VAL A 486 4.87 -29.51 38.21
N ASP A 487 4.51 -28.32 38.70
CA ASP A 487 3.92 -28.09 40.01
C ASP A 487 2.40 -28.00 39.86
N ASP A 488 1.68 -28.96 40.45
CA ASP A 488 0.21 -29.05 40.35
C ASP A 488 -0.51 -27.92 41.10
N THR A 489 0.20 -27.09 41.86
CA THR A 489 -0.36 -25.89 42.52
C THR A 489 -0.31 -24.64 41.64
N ILE A 490 0.42 -24.68 40.51
CA ILE A 490 0.55 -23.56 39.57
C ILE A 490 -0.39 -23.77 38.37
N PRO A 491 -1.52 -23.06 38.27
CA PRO A 491 -2.45 -23.23 37.14
C PRO A 491 -1.89 -22.67 35.82
N TRP A 492 -0.97 -21.73 35.90
CA TRP A 492 -0.40 -21.02 34.75
C TRP A 492 1.05 -20.57 34.97
N TYR A 493 1.90 -20.84 34.00
CA TYR A 493 3.35 -20.65 34.03
C TYR A 493 3.70 -19.37 33.27
N GLY A 494 3.83 -18.27 34.02
CA GLY A 494 3.99 -16.94 33.47
C GLY A 494 5.39 -16.52 33.04
N PRO A 495 5.53 -15.30 32.52
CA PRO A 495 6.74 -14.85 31.82
C PRO A 495 7.97 -14.86 32.74
N LEU A 496 7.83 -14.41 33.99
CA LEU A 496 8.93 -14.44 34.96
C LEU A 496 9.30 -15.87 35.39
N TYR A 497 8.35 -16.80 35.43
CA TYR A 497 8.63 -18.21 35.71
C TYR A 497 9.37 -18.83 34.54
N LEU A 498 8.84 -18.66 33.32
CA LEU A 498 9.43 -19.20 32.10
C LEU A 498 10.85 -18.67 31.88
N ASN A 499 11.05 -17.37 32.09
CA ASN A 499 12.37 -16.78 32.08
C ASN A 499 13.26 -17.42 33.15
N LYS A 500 12.87 -17.43 34.42
CA LYS A 500 13.72 -17.94 35.51
C LYS A 500 14.20 -19.38 35.33
N TYR A 501 13.35 -20.25 34.77
CA TYR A 501 13.64 -21.69 34.68
C TYR A 501 14.02 -22.18 33.29
N TYR A 502 13.71 -21.43 32.23
CA TYR A 502 13.87 -21.86 30.85
C TYR A 502 14.51 -20.79 29.94
N SER A 503 14.94 -19.64 30.46
CA SER A 503 15.74 -18.69 29.68
C SER A 503 17.09 -19.29 29.30
N ARG A 504 17.56 -18.96 28.10
CA ARG A 504 18.95 -19.23 27.67
C ARG A 504 19.75 -17.95 27.58
#